data_AF-A0A6J2X489-F1
#
_entry.id   AF-A0A6J2X489-F1
#
_cell.length_a   1.000
_cell.length_b   1.000
_cell.length_c   1.000
_cell.angle_alpha   90.00
_cell.angle_beta   90.00
_cell.angle_gamma   90.00
#
_symmetry.space_group_name_H-M   'P 1'
#
loop_
_entity.id
_entity.type
_entity.pdbx_description
1 polymer ?
#
loop_
_entity_poly.entity_id
_entity_poly.type
_entity_poly.pdbx_seq_one_letter_code
_entity_poly.pdbx_strand_id
1 'polypeptide(L)'
;MLPSGFSGKVTHLNCQGSKSKYPTDVYDWLAAALLTLYVLFVMFASFYERMVLRNSSLKKISTVGKILEDFSFYKNWKRLMSIPTSPDHIKLRPLQGMRFYTMFCIVMSHTLLGIFSGPISNTRYTEDMTKKFLNMMVANGWYIVQSFFVISGFLTAYNFFDMKLKKKTLSNSFFPWAIFLRYIRIVPAMFVVMALHSTWLVHTFNGPYWDEFVGQEYRNCRNNWWANILLVNNHVNLPEICMQHSWYLSADMQIFILAMVVLFIIHKYPEKVLHIFGVVLGIGLIVPGIVAYIRKYDILYRQYPE
;
A
#
# COMPACT_ATOMS: atom_id res chain seq x y z
N MET A 1 33.90 37.73 -19.27
CA MET A 1 32.48 38.17 -19.23
C MET A 1 31.71 37.26 -20.17
N LEU A 2 30.94 36.30 -19.65
CA LEU A 2 30.12 35.40 -20.46
C LEU A 2 28.77 36.08 -20.75
N PRO A 3 28.44 36.43 -22.01
CA PRO A 3 27.16 36.98 -22.37
C PRO A 3 26.26 35.83 -22.83
N SER A 4 25.69 35.09 -21.89
CA SER A 4 24.72 34.04 -22.23
C SER A 4 23.86 33.72 -21.02
N GLY A 5 23.01 34.67 -20.63
CA GLY A 5 21.88 34.36 -19.78
C GLY A 5 20.87 33.51 -20.57
N PHE A 6 20.34 32.47 -19.95
CA PHE A 6 19.28 31.66 -20.55
C PHE A 6 18.06 32.56 -20.84
N SER A 7 17.70 32.70 -22.11
CA SER A 7 16.46 33.36 -22.52
C SER A 7 15.36 32.31 -22.58
N GLY A 8 14.44 32.34 -21.62
CA GLY A 8 13.25 31.48 -21.60
C GLY A 8 12.02 32.25 -22.08
N LYS A 9 11.21 31.62 -22.94
CA LYS A 9 9.88 32.12 -23.31
C LYS A 9 8.83 31.24 -22.66
N VAL A 10 7.92 31.82 -21.88
CA VAL A 10 6.76 31.10 -21.34
C VAL A 10 5.85 30.75 -22.52
N THR A 11 5.73 29.45 -22.82
CA THR A 11 4.91 28.95 -23.94
C THR A 11 3.46 28.69 -23.51
N HIS A 12 3.24 28.31 -22.25
CA HIS A 12 1.91 28.05 -21.69
C HIS A 12 1.81 28.60 -20.27
N LEU A 13 0.77 29.42 -20.02
CA LEU A 13 0.42 29.91 -18.69
C LEU A 13 -0.86 29.17 -18.24
N ASN A 14 -0.70 28.20 -17.34
CA ASN A 14 -1.85 27.46 -16.79
C ASN A 14 -2.47 28.26 -15.64
N CYS A 15 -3.45 29.12 -15.95
CA CYS A 15 -4.21 29.84 -14.94
C CYS A 15 -5.37 28.99 -14.41
N GLN A 16 -5.33 28.67 -13.11
CA GLN A 16 -6.44 28.00 -12.43
C GLN A 16 -7.34 29.04 -11.74
N GLY A 17 -8.60 29.11 -12.16
CA GLY A 17 -9.63 29.97 -11.54
C GLY A 17 -10.31 29.29 -10.34
N SER A 18 -11.28 29.97 -9.71
CA SER A 18 -12.06 29.42 -8.59
C SER A 18 -13.02 28.29 -8.98
N LYS A 19 -13.33 28.14 -10.28
CA LYS A 19 -14.12 27.02 -10.79
C LYS A 19 -13.21 25.81 -11.01
N SER A 20 -13.61 24.67 -10.44
CA SER A 20 -12.92 23.40 -10.70
C SER A 20 -12.93 23.09 -12.19
N LYS A 21 -11.77 22.65 -12.70
CA LYS A 21 -11.59 22.22 -14.10
C LYS A 21 -12.39 20.94 -14.41
N TYR A 22 -12.75 20.19 -13.36
CA TYR A 22 -13.40 18.89 -13.46
C TYR A 22 -14.88 19.03 -13.10
N PRO A 23 -15.81 18.76 -14.03
CA PRO A 23 -17.22 18.62 -13.69
C PRO A 23 -17.43 17.32 -12.90
N THR A 24 -18.43 17.31 -12.03
CA THR A 24 -18.85 16.09 -11.35
C THR A 24 -19.52 15.14 -12.35
N ASP A 25 -19.16 13.87 -12.31
CA ASP A 25 -19.66 12.84 -13.20
C ASP A 25 -20.44 11.74 -12.45
N VAL A 26 -20.91 10.75 -13.21
CA VAL A 26 -21.70 9.63 -12.67
C VAL A 26 -20.88 8.81 -11.67
N TYR A 27 -19.58 8.63 -11.89
CA TYR A 27 -18.73 7.84 -11.01
C TYR A 27 -18.50 8.54 -9.68
N ASP A 28 -18.44 9.88 -9.66
CA ASP A 28 -18.34 10.64 -8.42
C ASP A 28 -19.59 10.42 -7.54
N TRP A 29 -20.77 10.52 -8.14
CA TRP A 29 -22.02 10.26 -7.44
C TRP A 29 -22.18 8.79 -7.01
N LEU A 30 -21.73 7.83 -7.83
CA LEU A 30 -21.71 6.41 -7.46
C LEU A 30 -20.78 6.16 -6.27
N ALA A 31 -19.57 6.72 -6.28
CA ALA A 31 -18.63 6.59 -5.17
C ALA A 31 -19.19 7.22 -3.88
N ALA A 32 -19.78 8.40 -3.97
CA ALA A 32 -20.46 9.03 -2.83
C ALA A 32 -21.59 8.15 -2.30
N ALA A 33 -22.49 7.66 -3.18
CA ALA A 33 -23.60 6.81 -2.78
C ALA A 33 -23.14 5.52 -2.09
N LEU A 34 -22.12 4.85 -2.62
CA LEU A 34 -21.54 3.63 -2.03
C LEU A 34 -20.92 3.91 -0.66
N LEU A 35 -20.15 4.99 -0.51
CA LEU A 35 -19.55 5.37 0.77
C LEU A 35 -20.60 5.77 1.80
N THR A 36 -21.61 6.56 1.40
CA THR A 36 -22.73 6.93 2.26
C THR A 36 -23.51 5.69 2.70
N LEU A 37 -23.82 4.77 1.78
CA LEU A 37 -24.50 3.52 2.10
C LEU A 37 -23.69 2.67 3.08
N TYR A 38 -22.37 2.58 2.89
CA TYR A 38 -21.49 1.86 3.81
C TYR A 38 -21.46 2.49 5.22
N VAL A 39 -21.38 3.82 5.30
CA VAL A 39 -21.43 4.53 6.59
C VAL A 39 -22.78 4.33 7.27
N LEU A 40 -23.89 4.45 6.54
CA LEU A 40 -25.25 4.16 7.04
C LEU A 40 -25.36 2.72 7.56
N PHE A 41 -24.79 1.76 6.83
CA PHE A 41 -24.75 0.35 7.23
C PHE A 41 -23.96 0.14 8.53
N VAL A 42 -22.79 0.76 8.68
CA VAL A 42 -21.98 0.70 9.91
C VAL A 42 -22.70 1.36 11.08
N MET A 43 -23.37 2.49 10.86
CA MET A 43 -24.19 3.14 11.89
C MET A 43 -25.37 2.26 12.31
N PHE A 44 -26.06 1.64 11.35
CA PHE A 44 -27.13 0.67 11.62
C PHE A 44 -26.62 -0.53 12.42
N ALA A 45 -25.50 -1.14 12.02
CA ALA A 45 -24.87 -2.25 12.73
C ALA A 45 -24.50 -1.87 14.18
N SER A 46 -23.96 -0.67 14.37
CA SER A 46 -23.60 -0.15 15.70
C SER A 46 -24.82 0.11 16.59
N PHE A 47 -25.89 0.63 15.99
CA PHE A 47 -27.16 0.86 16.69
C PHE A 47 -27.85 -0.46 17.05
N TYR A 48 -27.87 -1.42 16.13
CA TYR A 48 -28.39 -2.77 16.33
C TYR A 48 -27.68 -3.47 17.49
N GLU A 49 -26.35 -3.45 17.52
CA GLU A 49 -25.57 -4.00 18.63
C GLU A 49 -25.98 -3.35 19.96
N ARG A 50 -26.05 -2.01 20.00
CA ARG A 50 -26.38 -1.27 21.24
C ARG A 50 -27.79 -1.53 21.73
N MET A 51 -28.77 -1.68 20.84
CA MET A 51 -30.15 -2.00 21.20
C MET A 51 -30.31 -3.45 21.66
N VAL A 52 -29.74 -4.39 20.90
CA VAL A 52 -29.91 -5.82 21.16
C VAL A 52 -29.11 -6.24 22.39
N LEU A 53 -27.82 -5.91 22.48
CA LEU A 53 -26.98 -6.31 23.63
C LEU A 53 -27.38 -5.63 24.95
N ARG A 54 -27.94 -4.41 24.92
CA ARG A 54 -28.43 -3.75 26.14
C ARG A 54 -29.70 -4.40 26.68
N ASN A 55 -30.54 -4.96 25.80
CA ASN A 55 -31.78 -5.63 26.18
C ASN A 55 -31.60 -7.15 26.38
N SER A 56 -30.53 -7.75 25.88
CA SER A 56 -30.30 -9.19 25.90
C SER A 56 -29.24 -9.62 26.92
N SER A 57 -29.65 -9.77 28.19
CA SER A 57 -29.10 -10.81 29.05
C SER A 57 -29.48 -12.23 28.57
N LEU A 58 -30.18 -12.36 27.43
CA LEU A 58 -30.80 -13.59 26.94
C LEU A 58 -30.67 -13.77 25.41
N LYS A 59 -30.20 -14.97 25.02
CA LYS A 59 -30.35 -15.70 23.74
C LYS A 59 -29.27 -15.61 22.66
N LYS A 60 -28.98 -16.80 22.10
CA LYS A 60 -28.13 -17.10 20.93
C LYS A 60 -28.33 -16.07 19.82
N ILE A 61 -27.33 -15.23 19.60
CA ILE A 61 -27.26 -14.33 18.44
C ILE A 61 -27.30 -15.18 17.16
N SER A 62 -28.20 -14.83 16.23
CA SER A 62 -28.30 -15.49 14.92
C SER A 62 -27.03 -15.29 14.09
N THR A 63 -26.78 -16.14 13.09
CA THR A 63 -25.60 -15.99 12.21
C THR A 63 -25.53 -14.61 11.57
N VAL A 64 -26.68 -14.05 11.18
CA VAL A 64 -26.79 -12.69 10.64
C VAL A 64 -26.43 -11.63 11.67
N GLY A 65 -26.88 -11.80 12.93
CA GLY A 65 -26.52 -10.91 14.03
C GLY A 65 -25.01 -10.87 14.28
N LYS A 66 -24.33 -12.02 14.20
CA LYS A 66 -22.86 -12.09 14.35
C LYS A 66 -22.13 -11.32 13.25
N ILE A 67 -22.59 -11.45 12.01
CA ILE A 67 -22.00 -10.72 10.88
C ILE A 67 -22.22 -9.21 11.06
N LEU A 68 -23.42 -8.78 11.47
CA LEU A 68 -23.70 -7.37 11.74
C LEU A 68 -22.81 -6.80 12.86
N GLU A 69 -22.57 -7.57 13.93
CA GLU A 69 -21.67 -7.14 15.00
C GLU A 69 -20.23 -6.89 14.51
N ASP A 70 -19.76 -7.65 13.52
CA ASP A 70 -18.41 -7.46 12.99
C ASP A 70 -18.25 -6.10 12.28
N PHE A 71 -19.35 -5.46 11.88
CA PHE A 71 -19.38 -4.10 11.32
C PHE A 71 -19.68 -3.02 12.35
N SER A 72 -19.92 -3.36 13.62
CA SER A 72 -20.17 -2.35 14.64
C SER A 72 -18.92 -1.51 14.92
N PHE A 73 -19.09 -0.19 14.88
CA PHE A 73 -18.05 0.77 15.22
C PHE A 73 -17.61 0.62 16.68
N TYR A 74 -18.53 0.43 17.61
CA TYR A 74 -18.20 0.37 19.04
C TYR A 74 -17.35 -0.86 19.38
N LYS A 75 -17.73 -2.04 18.89
CA LYS A 75 -16.97 -3.28 19.08
C LYS A 75 -15.60 -3.22 18.44
N ASN A 76 -15.52 -2.71 17.20
CA ASN A 76 -14.25 -2.53 16.50
C ASN A 76 -13.36 -1.49 17.18
N TRP A 77 -13.92 -0.40 17.71
CA TRP A 77 -13.18 0.61 18.47
C TRP A 77 -12.61 0.03 19.77
N LYS A 78 -13.42 -0.69 20.54
CA LYS A 78 -12.96 -1.38 21.76
C LYS A 78 -11.88 -2.41 21.44
N ARG A 79 -12.01 -3.14 20.33
CA ARG A 79 -11.00 -4.08 19.85
C ARG A 79 -9.71 -3.37 19.45
N LEU A 80 -9.80 -2.24 18.75
CA LEU A 80 -8.67 -1.42 18.32
C LEU A 80 -7.87 -0.88 19.52
N MET A 81 -8.56 -0.44 20.56
CA MET A 81 -7.95 0.08 21.79
C MET A 81 -7.55 -1.01 22.79
N SER A 82 -7.86 -2.27 22.51
CA SER A 82 -7.50 -3.36 23.42
C SER A 82 -6.03 -3.75 23.27
N ILE A 83 -5.37 -4.01 24.41
CA ILE A 83 -3.99 -4.50 24.43
C ILE A 83 -4.04 -6.00 24.13
N PRO A 84 -3.45 -6.48 23.02
CA PRO A 84 -3.54 -7.90 22.69
C PRO A 84 -2.63 -8.71 23.63
N THR A 85 -3.23 -9.65 24.36
CA THR A 85 -2.58 -10.47 25.39
C THR A 85 -2.18 -11.87 24.89
N SER A 86 -2.39 -12.19 23.62
CA SER A 86 -2.07 -13.52 23.11
C SER A 86 -0.56 -13.80 23.17
N PRO A 87 -0.12 -15.01 23.57
CA PRO A 87 1.30 -15.33 23.71
C PRO A 87 2.12 -15.03 22.45
N ASP A 88 1.56 -15.30 21.27
CA ASP A 88 2.20 -14.99 19.99
C ASP A 88 2.34 -13.48 19.76
N HIS A 89 1.32 -12.69 20.14
CA HIS A 89 1.42 -11.23 20.05
C HIS A 89 2.50 -10.68 20.98
N ILE A 90 2.65 -11.25 22.18
CA ILE A 90 3.71 -10.87 23.13
C ILE A 90 5.10 -11.15 22.53
N LYS A 91 5.31 -12.34 21.96
CA LYS A 91 6.58 -12.71 21.32
C LYS A 91 6.92 -11.82 20.12
N LEU A 92 5.91 -11.43 19.33
CA LEU A 92 6.08 -10.66 18.10
C LEU A 92 5.97 -9.14 18.28
N ARG A 93 5.86 -8.61 19.52
CA ARG A 93 5.76 -7.16 19.77
C ARG A 93 6.87 -6.33 19.12
N PRO A 94 8.16 -6.72 19.16
CA PRO A 94 9.22 -5.93 18.52
C PRO A 94 9.00 -5.76 17.01
N LEU A 95 8.48 -6.78 16.32
CA LEU A 95 8.15 -6.69 14.90
C LEU A 95 7.03 -5.68 14.63
N GLN A 96 6.04 -5.57 15.54
CA GLN A 96 4.99 -4.57 15.42
C GLN A 96 5.54 -3.15 15.62
N GLY A 97 6.47 -2.96 16.56
CA GLY A 97 7.20 -1.70 16.71
C GLY A 97 7.98 -1.32 15.45
N MET A 98 8.72 -2.27 14.86
CA MET A 98 9.43 -2.03 13.60
C MET A 98 8.49 -1.66 12.46
N ARG A 99 7.32 -2.32 12.35
CA ARG A 99 6.28 -1.97 11.36
C ARG A 99 5.76 -0.56 11.54
N PHE A 100 5.58 -0.11 12.78
CA PHE A 100 5.14 1.25 13.07
C PHE A 100 6.17 2.28 12.59
N TYR A 101 7.44 2.13 13.00
CA TYR A 101 8.49 3.07 12.60
C TYR A 101 8.75 3.06 11.08
N THR A 102 8.76 1.87 10.46
CA THR A 102 8.91 1.78 9.00
C THR A 102 7.76 2.46 8.26
N MET A 103 6.51 2.28 8.70
CA MET A 103 5.37 3.00 8.10
C MET A 103 5.46 4.50 8.27
N PHE A 104 5.87 4.99 9.44
CA PHE A 104 6.10 6.41 9.65
C PHE A 104 7.14 6.96 8.65
N CYS A 105 8.26 6.26 8.48
CA CYS A 105 9.29 6.68 7.52
C CYS A 105 8.82 6.63 6.06
N ILE A 106 7.98 5.64 5.68
CA ILE A 106 7.40 5.54 4.33
C ILE A 106 6.48 6.74 4.05
N VAL A 107 5.56 7.05 4.98
CA VAL A 107 4.64 8.19 4.84
C VAL A 107 5.42 9.50 4.74
N MET A 108 6.42 9.69 5.60
CA MET A 108 7.30 10.86 5.57
C MET A 108 8.03 10.97 4.22
N SER A 109 8.60 9.87 3.71
CA SER A 109 9.35 9.85 2.45
C SER A 109 8.47 10.21 1.24
N HIS A 110 7.25 9.66 1.16
CA HIS A 110 6.30 9.99 0.09
C HIS A 110 5.79 11.43 0.17
N THR A 111 5.60 11.95 1.39
CA THR A 111 5.20 13.35 1.59
C THR A 111 6.29 14.31 1.12
N LEU A 112 7.56 14.01 1.47
CA LEU A 112 8.71 14.79 1.02
C LEU A 112 8.92 14.69 -0.49
N LEU A 113 8.74 13.51 -1.10
CA LEU A 113 8.80 13.36 -2.55
C LEU A 113 7.79 14.29 -3.25
N GLY A 114 6.54 14.33 -2.77
CA GLY A 114 5.51 15.22 -3.32
C GLY A 114 5.88 16.70 -3.19
N ILE A 115 6.48 17.10 -2.07
CA ILE A 115 6.97 18.48 -1.86
C ILE A 115 8.13 18.80 -2.82
N PHE A 116 9.07 17.88 -3.01
CA PHE A 116 10.23 18.09 -3.89
C PHE A 116 9.90 18.05 -5.39
N SER A 117 8.78 17.42 -5.77
CA SER A 117 8.24 17.54 -7.13
C SER A 117 7.63 18.91 -7.44
N GLY A 118 7.48 19.78 -6.43
CA GLY A 118 6.98 21.14 -6.58
C GLY A 118 8.05 22.13 -7.05
N PRO A 119 7.69 23.41 -7.26
CA PRO A 119 8.64 24.46 -7.63
C PRO A 119 9.68 24.68 -6.53
N ILE A 120 10.95 24.73 -6.91
CA ILE A 120 12.08 24.93 -6.00
C ILE A 120 12.67 26.32 -6.26
N SER A 121 12.70 27.18 -5.25
CA SER A 121 13.31 28.51 -5.35
C SER A 121 14.84 28.49 -5.30
N ASN A 122 15.42 27.50 -4.63
CA ASN A 122 16.86 27.31 -4.49
C ASN A 122 17.25 25.90 -4.91
N THR A 123 17.60 25.76 -6.20
CA THR A 123 18.04 24.48 -6.77
C THR A 123 19.30 23.96 -6.08
N ARG A 124 20.24 24.85 -5.73
CA ARG A 124 21.48 24.47 -5.07
C ARG A 124 21.27 23.83 -3.70
N TYR A 125 20.34 24.36 -2.91
CA TYR A 125 19.98 23.76 -1.63
C TYR A 125 19.45 22.33 -1.81
N THR A 126 18.67 22.10 -2.86
CA THR A 126 18.11 20.77 -3.18
C THR A 126 19.18 19.78 -3.62
N GLU A 127 20.12 20.21 -4.46
CA GLU A 127 21.28 19.39 -4.83
C GLU A 127 22.12 19.01 -3.60
N ASP A 128 22.37 19.98 -2.71
CA ASP A 128 23.19 19.78 -1.52
C ASP A 128 22.47 18.98 -0.42
N MET A 129 21.14 18.81 -0.50
CA MET A 129 20.40 18.03 0.50
C MET A 129 20.83 16.57 0.53
N THR A 130 21.10 15.95 -0.62
CA THR A 130 21.53 14.54 -0.67
C THR A 130 22.93 14.32 -0.10
N LYS A 131 23.74 15.37 0.08
CA LYS A 131 25.06 15.27 0.75
C LYS A 131 24.95 14.95 2.24
N LYS A 132 23.80 15.22 2.86
CA LYS A 132 23.56 14.91 4.27
C LYS A 132 23.08 13.47 4.41
N PHE A 133 23.70 12.71 5.32
CA PHE A 133 23.40 11.30 5.55
C PHE A 133 21.91 11.00 5.76
N LEU A 134 21.24 11.75 6.65
CA LEU A 134 19.83 11.53 6.96
C LEU A 134 18.91 11.77 5.74
N ASN A 135 19.23 12.79 4.94
CA ASN A 135 18.47 13.09 3.72
C ASN A 135 18.71 12.02 2.65
N MET A 136 19.95 11.52 2.52
CA MET A 136 20.27 10.43 1.61
C MET A 136 19.52 9.14 1.99
N MET A 137 19.37 8.86 3.30
CA MET A 137 18.58 7.73 3.78
C MET A 137 17.10 7.85 3.39
N VAL A 138 16.51 9.04 3.51
CA VAL A 138 15.12 9.31 3.08
C VAL A 138 14.98 9.23 1.55
N ALA A 139 15.94 9.78 0.81
CA ALA A 139 15.97 9.71 -0.66
C ALA A 139 16.04 8.26 -1.17
N ASN A 140 16.69 7.36 -0.41
CA ASN A 140 16.74 5.93 -0.69
C ASN A 140 15.65 5.15 0.08
N GLY A 141 14.42 5.69 0.14
CA GLY A 141 13.29 5.09 0.85
C GLY A 141 12.95 3.65 0.44
N TRP A 142 13.42 3.19 -0.72
CA TRP A 142 13.34 1.81 -1.19
C TRP A 142 13.88 0.78 -0.17
N TYR A 143 14.96 1.10 0.56
CA TYR A 143 15.51 0.20 1.59
C TYR A 143 14.57 0.03 2.79
N ILE A 144 13.78 1.06 3.10
CA ILE A 144 12.76 0.98 4.17
C ILE A 144 11.66 0.01 3.75
N VAL A 145 11.24 0.06 2.47
CA VAL A 145 10.25 -0.87 1.92
C VAL A 145 10.78 -2.31 1.89
N GLN A 146 12.06 -2.53 1.60
CA GLN A 146 12.68 -3.86 1.69
C GLN A 146 12.57 -4.46 3.09
N SER A 147 12.77 -3.65 4.14
CA SER A 147 12.61 -4.09 5.53
C SER A 147 11.18 -4.59 5.80
N PHE A 148 10.18 -3.92 5.22
CA PHE A 148 8.78 -4.35 5.31
C PHE A 148 8.54 -5.72 4.64
N PHE A 149 9.10 -5.94 3.45
CA PHE A 149 9.02 -7.24 2.76
C PHE A 149 9.70 -8.36 3.55
N VAL A 150 10.83 -8.09 4.19
CA VAL A 150 11.51 -9.07 5.07
C VAL A 150 10.62 -9.47 6.25
N ILE A 151 10.00 -8.48 6.93
CA ILE A 151 9.07 -8.77 8.03
C ILE A 151 7.84 -9.56 7.53
N SER A 152 7.32 -9.20 6.35
CA SER A 152 6.19 -9.90 5.70
C SER A 152 6.53 -11.36 5.39
N GLY A 153 7.71 -11.62 4.83
CA GLY A 153 8.22 -12.97 4.55
C GLY A 153 8.45 -13.78 5.82
N PHE A 154 9.08 -13.19 6.84
CA PHE A 154 9.29 -13.83 8.14
C PHE A 154 7.97 -14.26 8.79
N LEU A 155 6.98 -13.36 8.87
CA LEU A 155 5.68 -13.71 9.46
C LEU A 155 4.94 -14.77 8.64
N THR A 156 5.07 -14.74 7.32
CA THR A 156 4.49 -15.76 6.43
C THR A 156 5.08 -17.14 6.76
N ALA A 157 6.40 -17.25 6.86
CA ALA A 157 7.08 -18.48 7.23
C ALA A 157 6.72 -18.92 8.65
N TYR A 158 6.78 -18.00 9.63
CA TYR A 158 6.44 -18.28 11.03
C TYR A 158 5.03 -18.88 11.16
N ASN A 159 4.02 -18.22 10.57
CA ASN A 159 2.64 -18.70 10.62
C ASN A 159 2.48 -20.07 9.93
N PHE A 160 3.15 -20.28 8.79
CA PHE A 160 3.11 -21.56 8.09
C PHE A 160 3.69 -22.70 8.94
N PHE A 161 4.87 -22.51 9.53
CA PHE A 161 5.51 -23.54 10.36
C PHE A 161 4.76 -23.78 11.67
N ASP A 162 4.25 -22.73 12.32
CA ASP A 162 3.40 -22.86 13.51
C ASP A 162 2.12 -23.66 13.20
N MET A 163 1.47 -23.39 12.07
CA MET A 163 0.32 -24.17 11.61
C MET A 163 0.66 -25.63 11.32
N LYS A 164 1.81 -25.88 10.68
CA LYS A 164 2.28 -27.25 10.37
C LYS A 164 2.54 -28.04 11.66
N LEU A 165 3.14 -27.41 12.66
CA LEU A 165 3.37 -27.99 13.99
C LEU A 165 2.06 -28.32 14.71
N LYS A 166 1.06 -27.42 14.64
CA LYS A 166 -0.24 -27.60 15.31
C LYS A 166 -1.15 -28.63 14.64
N LYS A 167 -1.23 -28.66 13.30
CA LYS A 167 -2.23 -29.46 12.55
C LYS A 167 -1.73 -30.83 12.07
N LYS A 168 -0.42 -31.13 12.17
CA LYS A 168 0.27 -32.34 11.67
C LYS A 168 0.15 -32.60 10.15
N THR A 169 -0.98 -32.32 9.51
CA THR A 169 -1.21 -32.39 8.07
C THR A 169 -1.86 -31.11 7.57
N LEU A 170 -1.32 -30.54 6.48
CA LEU A 170 -1.89 -29.38 5.80
C LEU A 170 -2.46 -29.87 4.46
N SER A 171 -3.72 -29.52 4.18
CA SER A 171 -4.33 -29.79 2.87
C SER A 171 -3.68 -28.91 1.80
N ASN A 172 -3.54 -29.44 0.58
CA ASN A 172 -3.08 -28.66 -0.59
C ASN A 172 -3.98 -27.45 -0.89
N SER A 173 -5.26 -27.49 -0.50
CA SER A 173 -6.19 -26.36 -0.65
C SER A 173 -5.84 -25.16 0.24
N PHE A 174 -4.98 -25.33 1.25
CA PHE A 174 -4.54 -24.26 2.14
C PHE A 174 -3.83 -23.12 1.38
N PHE A 175 -2.98 -23.45 0.41
CA PHE A 175 -2.16 -22.47 -0.31
C PHE A 175 -2.99 -21.49 -1.14
N PRO A 176 -3.87 -21.92 -2.07
CA PRO A 176 -4.73 -21.00 -2.80
C PRO A 176 -5.71 -20.26 -1.86
N TRP A 177 -6.15 -20.91 -0.77
CA TRP A 177 -7.02 -20.26 0.21
C TRP A 177 -6.30 -19.15 0.98
N ALA A 178 -5.03 -19.34 1.36
CA ALA A 178 -4.22 -18.32 2.00
C ALA A 178 -3.99 -17.10 1.09
N ILE A 179 -3.78 -17.32 -0.20
CA ILE A 179 -3.69 -16.27 -1.23
C ILE A 179 -5.01 -15.49 -1.30
N PHE A 180 -6.13 -16.19 -1.43
CA PHE A 180 -7.45 -15.56 -1.48
C PHE A 180 -7.75 -14.73 -0.22
N LEU A 181 -7.50 -15.28 0.97
CA LEU A 181 -7.72 -14.58 2.24
C LEU A 181 -6.85 -13.32 2.36
N ARG A 182 -5.61 -13.34 1.87
CA ARG A 182 -4.75 -12.16 1.87
C ARG A 182 -5.26 -11.11 0.86
N TYR A 183 -5.69 -11.54 -0.32
CA TYR A 183 -6.26 -10.66 -1.34
C TYR A 183 -7.50 -9.89 -0.80
N ILE A 184 -8.49 -10.61 -0.25
CA ILE A 184 -9.70 -9.98 0.31
C ILE A 184 -9.42 -9.12 1.54
N ARG A 185 -8.28 -9.28 2.20
CA ARG A 185 -7.86 -8.43 3.31
C ARG A 185 -7.34 -7.07 2.83
N ILE A 186 -6.67 -7.03 1.67
CA ILE A 186 -5.98 -5.82 1.16
C ILE A 186 -6.89 -5.03 0.23
N VAL A 187 -7.45 -5.70 -0.77
CA VAL A 187 -8.10 -5.05 -1.91
C VAL A 187 -9.32 -4.20 -1.54
N PRO A 188 -10.22 -4.61 -0.62
CA PRO A 188 -11.38 -3.79 -0.30
C PRO A 188 -11.03 -2.42 0.30
N ALA A 189 -10.05 -2.37 1.20
CA ALA A 189 -9.61 -1.12 1.81
C ALA A 189 -8.91 -0.21 0.78
N MET A 190 -8.06 -0.80 -0.07
CA MET A 190 -7.39 -0.08 -1.15
C MET A 190 -8.40 0.42 -2.20
N PHE A 191 -9.45 -0.34 -2.51
CA PHE A 191 -10.50 0.07 -3.46
C PHE A 191 -11.21 1.34 -2.97
N VAL A 192 -11.51 1.45 -1.67
CA VAL A 192 -12.12 2.66 -1.11
C VAL A 192 -11.22 3.89 -1.30
N VAL A 193 -9.93 3.75 -1.01
CA VAL A 193 -8.96 4.85 -1.20
C VAL A 193 -8.82 5.21 -2.69
N MET A 194 -8.71 4.21 -3.56
CA MET A 194 -8.66 4.39 -5.00
C MET A 194 -9.90 5.09 -5.55
N ALA A 195 -11.09 4.71 -5.09
CA ALA A 195 -12.34 5.34 -5.46
C ALA A 195 -12.29 6.83 -5.15
N LEU A 196 -11.83 7.21 -3.95
CA LEU A 196 -11.66 8.62 -3.56
C LEU A 196 -10.66 9.36 -4.45
N HIS A 197 -9.50 8.77 -4.74
CA HIS A 197 -8.50 9.35 -5.64
C HIS A 197 -9.03 9.55 -7.07
N SER A 198 -9.84 8.61 -7.54
CA SER A 198 -10.48 8.69 -8.87
C SER A 198 -11.70 9.61 -8.91
N THR A 199 -12.23 10.10 -7.78
CA THR A 199 -13.48 10.86 -7.76
C THR A 199 -13.35 12.15 -6.96
N TRP A 200 -13.72 12.10 -5.68
CA TRP A 200 -13.92 13.28 -4.84
C TRP A 200 -12.66 14.06 -4.52
N LEU A 201 -11.49 13.41 -4.53
CA LEU A 201 -10.24 14.08 -4.17
C LEU A 201 -9.98 15.31 -5.03
N VAL A 202 -10.30 15.29 -6.34
CA VAL A 202 -10.05 16.44 -7.21
C VAL A 202 -10.90 17.67 -6.86
N HIS A 203 -12.02 17.48 -6.15
CA HIS A 203 -12.98 18.54 -5.79
C HIS A 203 -12.75 19.13 -4.39
N THR A 204 -11.85 18.57 -3.57
CA THR A 204 -11.72 18.97 -2.16
C THR A 204 -11.07 20.32 -1.94
N PHE A 205 -10.14 20.71 -2.82
CA PHE A 205 -9.38 21.96 -2.70
C PHE A 205 -9.16 22.58 -4.07
N ASN A 206 -8.74 23.84 -4.09
CA ASN A 206 -8.31 24.55 -5.28
C ASN A 206 -6.97 25.23 -4.99
N GLY A 207 -6.06 25.23 -5.95
CA GLY A 207 -4.75 25.88 -5.81
C GLY A 207 -3.96 25.81 -7.11
N PRO A 208 -2.91 26.64 -7.27
CA PRO A 208 -2.16 26.77 -8.52
C PRO A 208 -1.47 25.49 -8.98
N TYR A 209 -1.16 24.57 -8.06
CA TYR A 209 -0.55 23.26 -8.36
C TYR A 209 -1.53 22.09 -8.18
N TRP A 210 -2.80 22.36 -7.89
CA TRP A 210 -3.74 21.29 -7.57
C TRP A 210 -4.02 20.39 -8.78
N ASP A 211 -4.12 20.96 -9.99
CA ASP A 211 -4.30 20.15 -11.21
C ASP A 211 -3.05 19.32 -11.57
N GLU A 212 -1.87 19.85 -11.28
CA GLU A 212 -0.60 19.19 -11.57
C GLU A 212 -0.43 17.93 -10.73
N PHE A 213 -0.71 18.00 -9.43
CA PHE A 213 -0.59 16.85 -8.53
C PHE A 213 -1.86 16.01 -8.50
N VAL A 214 -2.97 16.59 -8.04
CA VAL A 214 -4.22 15.86 -7.79
C VAL A 214 -4.98 15.61 -9.09
N GLY A 215 -4.96 16.56 -10.02
CA GLY A 215 -5.56 16.37 -11.35
C GLY A 215 -4.85 15.26 -12.15
N GLN A 216 -3.51 15.17 -12.07
CA GLN A 216 -2.77 14.07 -12.68
C GLN A 216 -3.09 12.73 -12.01
N GLU A 217 -3.10 12.66 -10.68
CA GLU A 217 -3.51 11.44 -9.95
C GLU A 217 -4.93 11.00 -10.30
N TYR A 218 -5.86 11.95 -10.41
CA TYR A 218 -7.24 11.69 -10.85
C TYR A 218 -7.27 11.05 -12.25
N ARG A 219 -6.55 11.62 -13.23
CA ARG A 219 -6.47 11.08 -14.59
C ARG A 219 -5.84 9.68 -14.62
N ASN A 220 -4.72 9.51 -13.93
CA ASN A 220 -4.02 8.23 -13.79
C ASN A 220 -4.96 7.17 -13.20
N CYS A 221 -5.70 7.51 -12.14
CA CYS A 221 -6.64 6.61 -11.51
C CYS A 221 -7.87 6.29 -12.35
N ARG A 222 -8.41 7.25 -13.11
CA ARG A 222 -9.52 6.97 -14.03
C ARG A 222 -9.13 6.01 -15.16
N ASN A 223 -7.90 6.08 -15.65
CA ASN A 223 -7.44 5.23 -16.73
C ASN A 223 -6.92 3.86 -16.23
N ASN A 224 -6.27 3.84 -15.06
CA ASN A 224 -5.48 2.69 -14.58
C ASN A 224 -5.98 2.09 -13.25
N TRP A 225 -7.20 2.38 -12.80
CA TRP A 225 -7.77 1.81 -11.55
C TRP A 225 -7.70 0.28 -11.51
N TRP A 226 -7.95 -0.38 -12.64
CA TRP A 226 -7.98 -1.84 -12.74
C TRP A 226 -6.65 -2.48 -12.36
N ALA A 227 -5.52 -1.81 -12.62
CA ALA A 227 -4.18 -2.31 -12.31
C ALA A 227 -3.94 -2.41 -10.81
N ASN A 228 -4.54 -1.52 -10.01
CA ASN A 228 -4.51 -1.62 -8.55
C ASN A 228 -5.33 -2.81 -8.06
N ILE A 229 -6.53 -3.03 -8.61
CA ILE A 229 -7.39 -4.16 -8.19
C ILE A 229 -6.74 -5.51 -8.49
N LEU A 230 -6.10 -5.64 -9.64
CA LEU A 230 -5.33 -6.85 -9.98
C LEU A 230 -3.97 -6.92 -9.28
N LEU A 231 -3.57 -5.89 -8.53
CA LEU A 231 -2.29 -5.80 -7.83
C LEU A 231 -1.08 -5.95 -8.79
N VAL A 232 -1.15 -5.25 -9.94
CA VAL A 232 -0.12 -5.22 -11.00
C VAL A 232 0.31 -3.79 -11.39
N ASN A 233 -0.10 -2.79 -10.61
CA ASN A 233 0.25 -1.38 -10.86
C ASN A 233 1.76 -1.08 -10.77
N ASN A 234 2.56 -2.01 -10.27
CA ASN A 234 4.03 -1.93 -10.26
C ASN A 234 4.69 -2.44 -11.56
N HIS A 235 3.92 -2.91 -12.55
CA HIS A 235 4.42 -3.42 -13.82
C HIS A 235 3.77 -2.78 -15.05
N VAL A 236 2.51 -2.36 -14.93
CA VAL A 236 1.73 -1.82 -16.05
C VAL A 236 1.67 -0.30 -15.96
N ASN A 237 1.84 0.38 -17.10
CA ASN A 237 1.68 1.84 -17.24
C ASN A 237 2.47 2.63 -16.17
N LEU A 238 3.75 2.28 -16.00
CA LEU A 238 4.64 2.85 -14.98
C LEU A 238 4.69 4.40 -14.93
N PRO A 239 4.62 5.14 -16.06
CA PRO A 239 4.58 6.60 -16.02
C PRO A 239 3.25 7.17 -15.47
N GLU A 240 2.17 6.38 -15.53
CA GLU A 240 0.80 6.80 -15.21
C GLU A 240 0.20 5.92 -14.10
N ILE A 241 1.03 5.51 -13.13
CA ILE A 241 0.58 4.70 -12.00
C ILE A 241 -0.49 5.45 -11.21
N CYS A 242 -1.64 4.82 -11.02
CA CYS A 242 -2.65 5.29 -10.08
C CYS A 242 -2.22 4.98 -8.65
N MET A 243 -2.26 5.98 -7.76
CA MET A 243 -1.81 5.87 -6.37
C MET A 243 -0.38 5.34 -6.29
N GLN A 244 0.60 6.16 -6.69
CA GLN A 244 2.00 5.72 -6.76
C GLN A 244 2.45 4.99 -5.49
N HIS A 245 2.09 5.48 -4.30
CA HIS A 245 2.42 4.89 -2.99
C HIS A 245 1.87 3.46 -2.75
N SER A 246 0.92 2.97 -3.55
CA SER A 246 0.34 1.62 -3.41
C SER A 246 1.17 0.52 -4.08
N TRP A 247 2.22 0.87 -4.85
CA TRP A 247 3.07 -0.07 -5.58
C TRP A 247 3.61 -1.22 -4.72
N TYR A 248 3.93 -0.93 -3.45
CA TYR A 248 4.49 -1.92 -2.53
C TYR A 248 3.45 -2.97 -2.11
N LEU A 249 2.15 -2.66 -2.12
CA LEU A 249 1.10 -3.63 -1.82
C LEU A 249 1.01 -4.69 -2.92
N SER A 250 1.14 -4.27 -4.18
CA SER A 250 1.21 -5.17 -5.33
C SER A 250 2.46 -6.05 -5.28
N ALA A 251 3.62 -5.44 -5.02
CA ALA A 251 4.86 -6.19 -4.84
C ALA A 251 4.79 -7.18 -3.66
N ASP A 252 4.23 -6.79 -2.51
CA ASP A 252 4.04 -7.65 -1.34
C ASP A 252 3.14 -8.86 -1.66
N MET A 253 2.05 -8.65 -2.40
CA MET A 253 1.17 -9.74 -2.82
C MET A 253 1.87 -10.69 -3.80
N GLN A 254 2.61 -10.17 -4.77
CA GLN A 254 3.38 -10.98 -5.73
C GLN A 254 4.45 -11.81 -5.03
N ILE A 255 5.22 -11.20 -4.12
CA ILE A 255 6.21 -11.89 -3.28
C ILE A 255 5.53 -12.93 -2.38
N PHE A 256 4.34 -12.63 -1.84
CA PHE A 256 3.59 -13.60 -1.05
C PHE A 256 3.11 -14.80 -1.86
N ILE A 257 2.62 -14.59 -3.08
CA ILE A 257 2.24 -15.68 -3.99
C ILE A 257 3.46 -16.56 -4.27
N LEU A 258 4.62 -15.95 -4.57
CA LEU A 258 5.87 -16.68 -4.76
C LEU A 258 6.25 -17.47 -3.49
N ALA A 259 6.16 -16.85 -2.32
CA ALA A 259 6.42 -17.51 -1.04
C ALA A 259 5.46 -18.70 -0.81
N MET A 260 4.17 -18.57 -1.14
CA MET A 260 3.22 -19.69 -1.05
C MET A 260 3.56 -20.83 -1.99
N VAL A 261 4.01 -20.53 -3.22
CA VAL A 261 4.50 -21.55 -4.17
C VAL A 261 5.73 -22.26 -3.63
N VAL A 262 6.71 -21.52 -3.12
CA VAL A 262 7.94 -22.09 -2.52
C VAL A 262 7.58 -22.97 -1.31
N LEU A 263 6.71 -22.50 -0.42
CA LEU A 263 6.26 -23.26 0.74
C LEU A 263 5.44 -24.49 0.36
N PHE A 264 4.68 -24.45 -0.74
CA PHE A 264 3.99 -25.62 -1.27
C PHE A 264 4.96 -26.68 -1.78
N ILE A 265 6.00 -26.28 -2.51
CA ILE A 265 7.04 -27.21 -2.97
C ILE A 265 7.79 -27.81 -1.77
N ILE A 266 8.15 -27.00 -0.78
CA ILE A 266 8.77 -27.46 0.48
C ILE A 266 7.84 -28.41 1.24
N HIS A 267 6.53 -28.15 1.24
CA HIS A 267 5.55 -29.02 1.87
C HIS A 267 5.53 -30.40 1.21
N LYS A 268 5.64 -30.46 -0.11
CA LYS A 268 5.64 -31.71 -0.89
C LYS A 268 6.99 -32.45 -0.88
N TYR A 269 8.10 -31.73 -0.78
CA TYR A 269 9.46 -32.26 -0.84
C TYR A 269 10.33 -31.72 0.33
N PRO A 270 10.01 -32.06 1.59
CA PRO A 270 10.72 -31.54 2.76
C PRO A 270 12.21 -31.91 2.79
N GLU A 271 12.63 -32.99 2.15
CA GLU A 271 14.02 -33.43 2.03
C GLU A 271 14.87 -32.52 1.12
N LYS A 272 14.22 -31.75 0.23
CA LYS A 272 14.91 -30.87 -0.74
C LYS A 272 14.97 -29.40 -0.32
N VAL A 273 14.61 -29.09 0.94
CA VAL A 273 14.49 -27.70 1.44
C VAL A 273 15.73 -26.85 1.14
N LEU A 274 16.94 -27.34 1.45
CA LEU A 274 18.18 -26.59 1.22
C LEU A 274 18.40 -26.28 -0.27
N HIS A 275 18.10 -27.24 -1.15
CA HIS A 275 18.23 -27.04 -2.60
C HIS A 275 17.21 -26.02 -3.11
N ILE A 276 15.95 -26.11 -2.66
CA ILE A 276 14.90 -25.15 -3.04
C ILE A 276 15.30 -23.74 -2.60
N PHE A 277 15.75 -23.57 -1.36
CA PHE A 277 16.22 -22.27 -0.86
C PHE A 277 17.43 -21.76 -1.64
N GLY A 278 18.41 -22.62 -1.93
CA GLY A 278 19.59 -22.25 -2.71
C GLY A 278 19.23 -21.75 -4.11
N VAL A 279 18.31 -22.42 -4.80
CA VAL A 279 17.82 -22.00 -6.12
C VAL A 279 17.08 -20.67 -6.04
N VAL A 280 16.15 -20.50 -5.08
CA VAL A 280 15.39 -19.25 -4.92
C VAL A 280 16.32 -18.08 -4.58
N LEU A 281 17.30 -18.29 -3.70
CA LEU A 281 18.30 -17.29 -3.36
C LEU A 281 19.17 -16.93 -4.58
N GLY A 282 19.62 -17.94 -5.34
CA GLY A 282 20.39 -17.73 -6.56
C GLY A 282 19.62 -16.90 -7.58
N ILE A 283 18.35 -17.23 -7.85
CA ILE A 283 17.47 -16.45 -8.72
C ILE A 283 17.31 -15.01 -8.19
N GLY A 284 17.07 -14.85 -6.89
CA GLY A 284 16.89 -13.55 -6.24
C GLY A 284 18.12 -12.65 -6.27
N LEU A 285 19.33 -13.19 -6.41
CA LEU A 285 20.56 -12.41 -6.53
C LEU A 285 20.94 -12.17 -8.00
N ILE A 286 20.86 -13.21 -8.84
CA ILE A 286 21.35 -13.18 -10.21
C ILE A 286 20.41 -12.37 -11.10
N VAL A 287 19.08 -12.57 -11.01
CA VAL A 287 18.13 -11.91 -11.92
C VAL A 287 18.15 -10.40 -11.76
N PRO A 288 18.06 -9.81 -10.54
CA PRO A 288 18.18 -8.37 -10.39
C PRO A 288 19.52 -7.82 -10.89
N GLY A 289 20.62 -8.55 -10.67
CA GLY A 289 21.94 -8.18 -11.19
C GLY A 289 22.00 -8.12 -12.72
N ILE A 290 21.45 -9.14 -13.39
CA ILE A 290 21.34 -9.18 -14.85
C ILE A 290 20.47 -8.04 -15.36
N VAL A 291 19.30 -7.81 -14.74
CA VAL A 291 18.37 -6.75 -15.14
C VAL A 291 19.03 -5.38 -14.96
N ALA A 292 19.69 -5.13 -13.83
CA ALA A 292 20.41 -3.88 -13.59
C ALA A 292 21.51 -3.64 -14.62
N TYR A 293 22.27 -4.68 -14.98
CA TYR A 293 23.30 -4.61 -16.00
C TYR A 293 22.73 -4.30 -17.40
N ILE A 294 21.71 -5.03 -17.83
CA ILE A 294 21.09 -4.86 -19.16
C ILE A 294 20.40 -3.50 -19.28
N ARG A 295 19.67 -3.09 -18.24
CA ARG A 295 18.91 -1.84 -18.22
C ARG A 295 19.76 -0.62 -17.85
N LYS A 296 21.03 -0.82 -17.47
CA LYS A 296 21.94 0.23 -17.02
C LYS A 296 21.35 1.07 -15.88
N TYR A 297 20.72 0.40 -14.92
CA TYR A 297 20.17 1.11 -13.76
C TYR A 297 21.27 1.58 -12.82
N ASP A 298 21.14 2.81 -12.32
CA ASP A 298 22.01 3.31 -11.27
C ASP A 298 21.70 2.60 -9.95
N ILE A 299 22.76 2.07 -9.31
CA ILE A 299 22.65 1.36 -8.03
C ILE A 299 22.28 2.34 -6.90
N LEU A 300 22.62 3.62 -7.06
CA LEU A 300 22.28 4.69 -6.14
C LEU A 300 21.43 5.72 -6.87
N TYR A 301 20.23 5.95 -6.36
CA TYR A 301 19.41 7.05 -6.86
C TYR A 301 20.04 8.38 -6.43
N ARG A 302 20.60 9.11 -7.39
CA ARG A 302 21.03 10.49 -7.23
C ARG A 302 20.15 11.36 -8.11
N GLN A 303 19.48 12.34 -7.50
CA GLN A 303 18.78 13.36 -8.26
C GLN A 303 19.83 14.26 -8.91
N TYR A 304 19.93 14.18 -10.23
CA TYR A 304 20.71 15.11 -11.04
C TYR A 304 19.78 16.24 -11.52
N PRO A 305 20.26 17.48 -11.64
CA PRO A 305 19.46 18.63 -12.08
C PRO A 305 19.20 18.68 -13.60
N GLU A 306 19.37 17.56 -14.32
CA GLU A 306 19.23 17.46 -15.78
C GLU A 306 17.80 17.09 -16.20
#